data_AF-A0A842NNH7-F1
#
_entry.id   AF-A0A842NNH7-F1
#
_cell.length_a   1.000
_cell.length_b   1.000
_cell.length_c   1.000
_cell.angle_alpha   90.00
_cell.angle_beta   90.00
_cell.angle_gamma   90.00
#
_symmetry.space_group_name_H-M   'P 1'
#
loop_
_entity.id
_entity.type
_entity.pdbx_description
1 polymer ?
#
loop_
_entity_poly.entity_id
_entity_poly.type
_entity_poly.pdbx_seq_one_letter_code
_entity_poly.pdbx_strand_id
1 'polypeptide(L)' 'MPTVSEIGERSLIEIFMKHLTPMPDMVIPFWDDASAIDIGNNRALVINTDMLVWKTDVPES' A
#
# COMPACT_ATOMS: atom_id res chain seq x y z
N MET A 1 8.82 8.35 -22.32
CA MET A 1 7.89 7.87 -21.28
C MET A 1 7.92 8.90 -20.16
N PRO A 2 6.79 9.20 -19.50
CA PRO A 2 6.79 10.12 -18.37
C PRO A 2 7.67 9.56 -17.24
N THR A 3 8.33 10.46 -16.52
CA THR A 3 9.08 10.18 -15.30
C THR A 3 8.13 9.93 -14.12
N VAL A 4 8.61 9.29 -13.05
CA VAL A 4 7.82 9.05 -11.84
C VAL A 4 7.29 10.35 -11.23
N SER A 5 8.11 11.42 -11.26
CA SER A 5 7.71 12.76 -10.80
C SER A 5 6.59 13.38 -11.62
N GLU A 6 6.51 13.09 -12.92
CA GLU A 6 5.44 13.60 -13.79
C GLU A 6 4.13 12.80 -13.62
N ILE A 7 4.21 11.53 -13.22
CA ILE A 7 3.05 10.67 -12.95
C ILE A 7 2.42 11.04 -11.60
N GLY A 8 3.25 11.27 -10.57
CA GLY A 8 2.79 11.50 -9.20
C GLY A 8 2.36 10.21 -8.49
N GLU A 9 2.33 10.27 -7.15
CA GLU A 9 2.12 9.10 -6.29
C GLU A 9 0.80 8.40 -6.54
N ARG A 10 -0.31 9.14 -6.51
CA ARG A 10 -1.66 8.57 -6.66
C ARG A 10 -1.81 7.80 -7.97
N SER A 11 -1.44 8.41 -9.09
CA SER A 11 -1.54 7.76 -10.40
C SER A 11 -0.56 6.60 -10.54
N LEU A 12 0.58 6.63 -9.86
CA LEU A 12 1.49 5.50 -9.80
C LEU A 12 0.87 4.30 -9.05
N ILE A 13 0.17 4.54 -7.94
CA ILE A 13 -0.58 3.49 -7.23
C ILE A 13 -1.67 2.91 -8.13
N GLU A 14 -2.43 3.75 -8.84
CA GLU A 14 -3.46 3.29 -9.79
C GLU A 14 -2.87 2.41 -10.91
N ILE A 15 -1.66 2.74 -11.40
CA ILE A 15 -0.93 1.90 -12.37
C ILE A 15 -0.55 0.56 -11.74
N PHE A 16 0.01 0.54 -10.53
CA PHE A 16 0.32 -0.72 -9.85
C PHE A 16 -0.94 -1.57 -9.67
N MET A 17 -2.05 -0.99 -9.22
CA MET A 17 -3.31 -1.70 -9.02
C MET A 17 -3.90 -2.25 -10.31
N LYS A 18 -3.67 -1.59 -11.45
CA LYS A 18 -4.09 -2.10 -12.77
C LYS A 18 -3.32 -3.35 -13.18
N HIS A 19 -2.08 -3.50 -12.73
CA HIS A 19 -1.18 -4.58 -13.17
C HIS A 19 -1.00 -5.70 -12.14
N LEU A 20 -1.25 -5.43 -10.86
CA LEU A 20 -1.20 -6.43 -9.79
C LEU A 20 -2.52 -7.19 -9.71
N THR A 21 -2.44 -8.49 -9.43
CA THR A 21 -3.62 -9.30 -9.10
C THR A 21 -4.12 -8.89 -7.71
N PRO A 22 -5.39 -8.47 -7.55
CA PRO A 22 -5.94 -8.14 -6.25
C PRO A 22 -5.90 -9.35 -5.30
N MET A 23 -5.63 -9.10 -4.02
CA MET A 23 -5.69 -10.16 -3.00
C MET A 23 -7.15 -10.64 -2.88
N PRO A 24 -7.44 -11.94 -3.08
CA PRO A 24 -8.79 -12.47 -2.89
C PRO A 24 -9.19 -12.39 -1.42
N ASP A 25 -10.50 -12.36 -1.17
CA ASP A 25 -11.10 -12.44 0.18
C ASP A 25 -10.59 -11.40 1.18
N MET A 26 -10.26 -10.20 0.69
CA MET A 26 -9.93 -9.06 1.54
C MET A 26 -11.11 -8.72 2.46
N VAL A 27 -10.82 -8.66 3.75
CA VAL A 27 -11.81 -8.34 4.80
C VAL A 27 -11.90 -6.83 5.11
N ILE A 28 -11.10 -6.02 4.42
CA ILE A 28 -11.12 -4.57 4.49
C ILE A 28 -11.28 -3.97 3.09
N PRO A 29 -11.79 -2.73 2.96
CA PRO A 29 -11.92 -2.07 1.67
C PRO A 29 -10.61 -2.00 0.89
N PHE A 30 -10.73 -1.95 -0.43
CA PHE A 30 -9.62 -1.58 -1.29
C PHE A 30 -9.27 -0.09 -1.09
N TRP A 31 -7.99 0.28 -1.17
CA TRP A 31 -7.46 1.61 -0.80
C TRP A 31 -7.43 1.95 0.68
N ASP A 32 -7.61 0.97 1.56
CA ASP A 32 -7.35 1.16 2.98
C ASP A 32 -5.84 1.22 3.27
N ASP A 33 -5.46 1.67 4.46
CA ASP A 33 -4.06 1.88 4.87
C ASP A 33 -3.29 0.56 5.10
N ALA A 34 -3.93 -0.59 4.87
CA ALA A 34 -3.36 -1.91 5.06
C ALA A 34 -3.99 -2.94 4.10
N SER A 35 -3.42 -4.14 4.11
CA SER A 35 -4.06 -5.33 3.54
C SER A 35 -4.47 -6.28 4.66
N ALA A 36 -5.62 -6.93 4.55
CA ALA A 36 -6.08 -7.89 5.54
C ALA A 36 -6.71 -9.14 4.94
N ILE A 37 -6.45 -10.29 5.56
CA ILE A 37 -7.06 -11.58 5.23
C ILE A 37 -7.71 -12.20 6.46
N ASP A 38 -8.82 -12.91 6.25
CA ASP A 38 -9.44 -13.74 7.28
C ASP A 38 -8.53 -14.94 7.61
N ILE A 39 -8.28 -15.17 8.90
CA ILE A 39 -7.52 -16.33 9.40
C ILE A 39 -8.39 -17.23 10.30
N GLY A 40 -9.71 -17.04 10.27
CA GLY A 40 -10.71 -17.78 11.02
C GLY A 40 -10.80 -17.38 12.50
N ASN A 41 -11.83 -17.91 13.17
CA ASN A 41 -12.15 -17.64 14.57
C ASN A 41 -12.38 -16.15 14.87
N ASN A 42 -13.01 -15.42 13.94
CA ASN A 42 -13.27 -13.99 14.06
C ASN A 42 -11.97 -13.17 14.25
N ARG A 43 -10.92 -13.55 13.50
CA ARG A 43 -9.61 -12.87 13.52
C ARG A 43 -9.18 -12.58 12.09
N ALA A 44 -8.51 -11.44 11.90
CA ALA A 44 -7.89 -11.06 10.65
C ALA A 44 -6.38 -10.87 10.85
N LEU A 45 -5.58 -11.29 9.86
CA LEU A 45 -4.18 -10.89 9.75
C LEU A 45 -4.14 -9.58 8.96
N VAL A 46 -3.64 -8.52 9.59
CA VAL A 46 -3.48 -7.19 8.99
C VAL A 46 -1.99 -6.93 8.76
N ILE A 47 -1.62 -6.55 7.53
CA ILE A 47 -0.25 -6.27 7.12
C ILE A 47 -0.20 -4.88 6.50
N ASN A 48 0.76 -4.08 6.95
CA ASN A 48 1.16 -2.83 6.31
C ASN A 48 2.68 -2.81 6.18
N THR A 49 3.17 -2.08 5.18
CA THR A 49 4.58 -1.78 4.99
C THR A 49 4.72 -0.29 4.72
N ASP A 50 5.69 0.33 5.38
CA ASP A 50 6.04 1.74 5.18
C ASP A 50 7.56 1.88 5.08
N MET A 51 8.02 2.99 4.51
CA MET A 51 9.43 3.30 4.33
C MET A 51 9.75 4.67 4.95
N LEU A 52 10.84 4.72 5.71
CA LEU A 52 11.44 5.98 6.14
C LEU A 52 12.63 6.31 5.24
N VAL A 53 12.64 7.53 4.72
CA VAL A 53 13.76 8.14 4.05
C VAL A 53 14.50 9.00 5.08
N TRP A 54 15.74 8.63 5.38
CA TRP A 54 16.56 9.31 6.40
C TRP A 54 16.56 10.85 6.27
N LYS A 55 16.64 11.34 5.03
CA LYS A 55 16.72 12.78 4.74
C LYS A 55 15.43 13.54 5.08
N THR A 56 14.27 12.91 5.05
CA THR A 56 12.97 13.60 5.17
C THR A 56 12.18 13.20 6.40
N ASP A 57 12.32 11.95 6.86
CA ASP A 57 11.40 11.36 7.83
C ASP A 57 12.06 11.12 9.20
N VAL A 58 13.39 11.29 9.31
CA VAL A 58 14.15 11.15 10.56
C VAL A 58 14.56 12.54 11.07
N PRO A 59 14.25 12.92 12.33
CA PRO A 59 14.66 14.19 12.90
C PRO A 59 16.18 14.39 12.93
N GLU A 60 16.63 15.63 12.72
CA GLU A 60 18.02 16.01 12.96
C GLU A 60 18.35 15.90 14.45
N SER A 61 19.51 15.33 14.78
CA SER A 61 20.01 15.14 16.14
C SER A 61 20.69 16.39 16.68
#